data_AF-A0A372DKY4-F1
#
_entry.id   AF-A0A372DKY4-F1
#
_cell.length_a   1.000
_cell.length_b   1.000
_cell.length_c   1.000
_cell.angle_alpha   90.00
_cell.angle_beta   90.00
_cell.angle_gamma   90.00
#
_symmetry.space_group_name_H-M   'P 1'
#
loop_
_entity.id
_entity.type
_entity.pdbx_description
1 polymer ?
#
loop_
_entity_poly.entity_id
_entity_poly.type
_entity_poly.pdbx_seq_one_letter_code
_entity_poly.pdbx_strand_id
1 'polypeptide(L)'
;MRWRLGWVVPLGLGLLMGMAGELGQPSIAQANPRSAPVLNTNHQLPPSVRSRILAVAARDLGQAPGNLTIREATRVTWPDSCLGLGGPAELCAQMQVPGWAVEVSERQSWGPPSWFYRADQAGQIIRQAVGSRSLTPEVEQRLLRQAERSLKLPSRSLTVTALKRRTWDGCMGVYDTPLTACTMIAIDGWQAILNQGDRAFVFHLDRAANLVRYNPAASNGTTAIVPMTSDLPALGNGERFQVHITGGIAGRQERWILMEDGRVLRRINNQAPEWVGQLSASQRTELEQALDNGMLSNLSGLSYLPTPGAADYQTVTLIDRGVSVQYADLMRDRLPQSIQQVTGAWERAIARLQTP
;
A
#
# COMPACT_ATOMS: atom_id res chain seq x y z
N MET A 1 -10.81 -57.14 23.56
CA MET A 1 -10.26 -58.22 24.40
C MET A 1 -9.06 -57.69 25.17
N ARG A 2 -9.18 -57.64 26.51
CA ARG A 2 -8.09 -57.37 27.45
C ARG A 2 -7.07 -58.50 27.40
N TRP A 3 -5.76 -58.24 27.51
CA TRP A 3 -4.83 -59.04 28.33
C TRP A 3 -3.68 -58.14 28.83
N ARG A 4 -3.36 -58.29 30.12
CA ARG A 4 -2.27 -57.67 30.89
C ARG A 4 -1.07 -58.63 30.96
N LEU A 5 0.11 -58.10 31.33
CA LEU A 5 1.11 -58.56 32.32
C LEU A 5 2.46 -57.92 31.91
N GLY A 6 3.17 -57.12 32.73
CA GLY A 6 3.99 -57.54 33.89
C GLY A 6 5.20 -58.35 33.40
N TRP A 7 6.47 -58.01 33.68
CA TRP A 7 7.18 -58.39 34.92
C TRP A 7 8.58 -57.72 35.05
N VAL A 8 9.10 -57.84 36.26
CA VAL A 8 10.20 -57.21 37.02
C VAL A 8 11.65 -57.53 36.56
N VAL A 9 12.57 -56.64 36.96
CA VAL A 9 14.07 -56.59 36.92
C VAL A 9 14.77 -57.79 37.59
N PRO A 10 16.10 -58.01 37.38
CA PRO A 10 17.05 -57.74 38.47
C PRO A 10 18.45 -57.22 38.06
N LEU A 11 19.14 -56.69 39.08
CA LEU A 11 20.52 -56.19 39.14
C LEU A 11 21.59 -57.30 39.04
N GLY A 12 22.79 -56.94 38.58
CA GLY A 12 24.01 -57.73 38.74
C GLY A 12 25.25 -56.84 38.91
N LEU A 13 25.77 -56.81 40.14
CA LEU A 13 27.06 -56.22 40.56
C LEU A 13 28.20 -57.21 40.23
N GLY A 14 29.34 -56.74 39.73
CA GLY A 14 30.56 -57.53 39.60
C GLY A 14 31.80 -56.65 39.48
N LEU A 15 32.63 -56.66 40.52
CA LEU A 15 33.88 -55.91 40.68
C LEU A 15 35.05 -56.90 40.61
N LEU A 16 36.08 -56.64 39.79
CA LEU A 16 37.40 -57.30 39.88
C LEU A 16 38.52 -56.35 39.42
N MET A 17 39.58 -56.31 40.23
CA MET A 17 40.84 -55.55 40.09
C MET A 17 41.81 -56.21 39.09
N GLY A 18 42.73 -55.42 38.51
CA GLY A 18 44.11 -55.90 38.26
C GLY A 18 44.86 -55.43 37.00
N MET A 19 45.79 -54.47 37.21
CA MET A 19 47.17 -54.35 36.69
C MET A 19 47.50 -53.97 35.22
N ALA A 20 48.07 -52.76 35.11
CA ALA A 20 49.29 -52.30 34.41
C ALA A 20 49.57 -52.66 32.92
N GLY A 21 49.70 -51.60 32.12
CA GLY A 21 50.36 -51.60 30.80
C GLY A 21 50.22 -50.25 30.10
N GLU A 22 51.20 -49.36 30.29
CA GLU A 22 51.35 -48.12 29.51
C GLU A 22 51.65 -48.45 28.04
N LEU A 23 50.73 -48.09 27.15
CA LEU A 23 50.99 -47.86 25.73
C LEU A 23 50.23 -46.59 25.34
N GLY A 24 50.94 -45.66 24.69
CA GLY A 24 50.50 -44.29 24.42
C GLY A 24 49.11 -44.20 23.78
N GLN A 25 48.28 -43.32 24.34
CA GLN A 25 46.97 -43.00 23.79
C GLN A 25 47.08 -41.86 22.76
N PRO A 26 46.43 -41.99 21.59
CA PRO A 26 46.01 -40.82 20.83
C PRO A 26 44.90 -40.12 21.63
N SER A 27 45.03 -38.80 21.79
CA SER A 27 44.03 -37.95 22.46
C SER A 27 42.70 -38.01 21.70
N ILE A 28 41.77 -38.84 22.20
CA ILE A 28 40.36 -38.77 21.81
C ILE A 28 39.71 -37.78 22.79
N ALA A 29 39.52 -36.55 22.32
CA ALA A 29 38.77 -35.54 23.05
C ALA A 29 37.39 -36.10 23.44
N GLN A 30 37.14 -36.18 24.74
CA GLN A 30 35.86 -36.57 25.31
C GLN A 30 34.78 -35.60 24.82
N ALA A 31 33.77 -36.13 24.12
CA ALA A 31 32.59 -35.39 23.73
C ALA A 31 31.82 -34.97 24.99
N ASN A 32 31.82 -33.67 25.28
CA ASN A 32 31.01 -33.06 26.33
C ASN A 32 29.54 -33.00 25.86
N PRO A 33 28.56 -33.60 26.57
CA PRO A 33 27.16 -33.56 26.16
C PRO A 33 26.52 -32.28 26.69
N ARG A 34 26.58 -31.20 25.87
CA ARG A 34 25.63 -30.08 25.80
C ARG A 34 26.26 -28.95 24.98
N SER A 35 26.24 -29.12 23.67
CA SER A 35 26.33 -28.02 22.73
C SER A 35 24.96 -27.92 22.07
N ALA A 36 24.09 -27.04 22.59
CA ALA A 36 22.97 -26.58 21.81
C ALA A 36 23.51 -26.04 20.47
N PRO A 37 22.82 -26.25 19.34
CA PRO A 37 23.26 -25.68 18.07
C PRO A 37 23.26 -24.16 18.22
N VAL A 38 24.45 -23.56 18.19
CA VAL A 38 24.59 -22.11 18.06
C VAL A 38 24.17 -21.78 16.63
N LEU A 39 22.89 -21.41 16.46
CA LEU A 39 22.39 -20.79 15.24
C LEU A 39 23.13 -19.46 15.07
N ASN A 40 24.09 -19.43 14.16
CA ASN A 40 24.83 -18.24 13.81
C ASN A 40 23.95 -17.36 12.91
N THR A 41 23.11 -16.53 13.52
CA THR A 41 22.17 -15.61 12.87
C THR A 41 22.86 -14.34 12.38
N ASN A 42 23.71 -14.43 11.35
CA ASN A 42 24.15 -13.23 10.64
C ASN A 42 23.11 -12.81 9.58
N HIS A 43 21.96 -12.33 10.08
CA HIS A 43 20.86 -11.76 9.30
C HIS A 43 21.15 -10.33 8.80
N GLN A 44 22.36 -9.81 9.02
CA GLN A 44 22.74 -8.47 8.61
C GLN A 44 23.06 -8.42 7.11
N LEU A 45 22.51 -7.41 6.45
CA LEU A 45 22.82 -7.08 5.05
C LEU A 45 24.34 -6.89 4.89
N PRO A 46 25.02 -7.69 4.04
CA PRO A 46 26.46 -7.61 3.87
C PRO A 46 26.91 -6.19 3.51
N PRO A 47 28.02 -5.67 4.06
CA PRO A 47 28.48 -4.30 3.79
C PRO A 47 28.66 -4.00 2.30
N SER A 48 29.11 -4.99 1.52
CA SER A 48 29.25 -4.87 0.07
C SER A 48 27.90 -4.66 -0.63
N VAL A 49 26.87 -5.41 -0.25
CA VAL A 49 25.50 -5.28 -0.79
C VAL A 49 24.89 -3.96 -0.34
N ARG A 50 25.04 -3.58 0.94
CA ARG A 50 24.63 -2.27 1.49
C ARG A 50 25.20 -1.12 0.66
N SER A 51 26.51 -1.11 0.43
CA SER A 51 27.17 -0.04 -0.32
C SER A 51 26.69 0.03 -1.77
N ARG A 52 26.47 -1.12 -2.43
CA ARG A 52 25.93 -1.17 -3.80
C ARG A 52 24.52 -0.60 -3.88
N ILE A 53 23.63 -0.97 -2.94
CA ILE A 53 22.26 -0.47 -2.91
C ILE A 53 22.22 1.02 -2.64
N LEU A 54 22.99 1.54 -1.69
CA LEU A 54 23.07 2.98 -1.43
C LEU A 54 23.65 3.75 -2.64
N ALA A 55 24.58 3.16 -3.38
CA ALA A 55 25.12 3.77 -4.60
C ALA A 55 24.11 3.78 -5.75
N VAL A 56 23.31 2.71 -5.92
CA VAL A 56 22.19 2.70 -6.88
C VAL A 56 21.16 3.75 -6.47
N ALA A 57 20.73 3.74 -5.21
CA ALA A 57 19.74 4.69 -4.70
C ALA A 57 20.18 6.14 -4.83
N ALA A 58 21.44 6.45 -4.52
CA ALA A 58 22.00 7.78 -4.72
C ALA A 58 21.86 8.27 -6.18
N ARG A 59 22.11 7.39 -7.16
CA ARG A 59 21.95 7.72 -8.58
C ARG A 59 20.49 7.91 -8.96
N ASP A 60 19.62 6.97 -8.56
CA ASP A 60 18.19 7.02 -8.91
C ASP A 60 17.50 8.27 -8.36
N LEU A 61 17.93 8.73 -7.18
CA LEU A 61 17.31 9.83 -6.45
C LEU A 61 17.99 11.18 -6.67
N GLY A 62 19.11 11.22 -7.39
CA GLY A 62 19.92 12.43 -7.54
C GLY A 62 20.47 12.96 -6.20
N GLN A 63 20.77 12.07 -5.25
CA GLN A 63 21.25 12.43 -3.90
C GLN A 63 22.66 11.93 -3.63
N ALA A 64 23.37 12.58 -2.70
CA ALA A 64 24.66 12.07 -2.23
C ALA A 64 24.46 10.78 -1.41
N PRO A 65 25.30 9.74 -1.58
CA PRO A 65 25.20 8.50 -0.79
C PRO A 65 25.27 8.75 0.72
N GLY A 66 25.99 9.80 1.13
CA GLY A 66 26.07 10.24 2.52
C GLY A 66 24.76 10.79 3.09
N ASN A 67 23.80 11.19 2.25
CA ASN A 67 22.49 11.65 2.69
C ASN A 67 21.51 10.49 2.87
N LEU A 68 21.85 9.30 2.39
CA LEU A 68 21.00 8.12 2.45
C LEU A 68 21.43 7.17 3.57
N THR A 69 20.50 6.36 4.03
CA THR A 69 20.72 5.29 5.00
C THR A 69 19.79 4.13 4.73
N ILE A 70 20.19 2.92 5.11
CA ILE A 70 19.30 1.76 5.08
C ILE A 70 18.58 1.68 6.43
N ARG A 71 17.26 1.73 6.40
CA ARG A 71 16.40 1.57 7.59
C ARG A 71 16.16 0.10 7.90
N GLU A 72 15.86 -0.69 6.88
CA GLU A 72 15.51 -2.10 7.00
C GLU A 72 16.08 -2.90 5.83
N ALA A 73 16.45 -4.16 6.10
CA ALA A 73 16.88 -5.09 5.07
C ALA A 73 16.51 -6.52 5.48
N THR A 74 15.77 -7.22 4.61
CA THR A 74 15.23 -8.56 4.86
C THR A 74 15.62 -9.48 3.73
N ARG A 75 16.01 -10.72 4.06
CA ARG A 75 16.28 -11.75 3.03
C ARG A 75 14.96 -12.21 2.43
N VAL A 76 14.90 -12.27 1.10
CA VAL A 76 13.70 -12.67 0.33
C VAL A 76 14.13 -13.57 -0.82
N THR A 77 13.27 -14.51 -1.23
CA THR A 77 13.43 -15.24 -2.49
C THR A 77 12.42 -14.70 -3.49
N TRP A 78 12.91 -14.18 -4.60
CA TRP A 78 12.10 -13.57 -5.65
C TRP A 78 11.56 -14.61 -6.64
N PRO A 79 10.40 -14.37 -7.26
CA PRO A 79 9.75 -15.34 -8.14
C PRO A 79 10.39 -15.47 -9.53
N ASP A 80 11.19 -14.47 -9.94
CA ASP A 80 11.80 -14.40 -11.26
C ASP A 80 13.13 -13.61 -11.25
N SER A 81 13.84 -13.63 -12.38
CA SER A 81 15.10 -12.92 -12.59
C SER A 81 15.00 -11.39 -12.55
N CYS A 82 13.79 -10.84 -12.65
CA CYS A 82 13.52 -9.40 -12.54
C CYS A 82 13.18 -8.99 -11.11
N LEU A 83 13.36 -9.91 -10.16
CA LEU A 83 13.08 -9.72 -8.74
C LEU A 83 11.59 -9.45 -8.48
N GLY A 84 10.70 -9.97 -9.33
CA GLY A 84 9.25 -9.73 -9.27
C GLY A 84 8.85 -8.29 -9.60
N LEU A 85 9.69 -7.57 -10.37
CA LEU A 85 9.45 -6.19 -10.82
C LEU A 85 9.50 -6.07 -12.35
N GLY A 86 9.29 -7.17 -13.07
CA GLY A 86 9.22 -7.17 -14.54
C GLY A 86 8.05 -6.33 -15.05
N GLY A 87 8.31 -5.46 -16.01
CA GLY A 87 7.24 -4.75 -16.74
C GLY A 87 6.53 -5.65 -17.77
N PRO A 88 5.37 -5.25 -18.31
CA PRO A 88 4.61 -6.05 -19.29
C PRO A 88 5.38 -6.41 -20.57
N ALA A 89 6.37 -5.59 -20.93
CA ALA A 89 7.24 -5.78 -22.09
C ALA A 89 8.60 -6.45 -21.74
N GLU A 90 8.86 -6.73 -20.47
CA GLU A 90 10.11 -7.32 -20.01
C GLU A 90 9.97 -8.83 -19.82
N LEU A 91 10.83 -9.60 -20.49
CA LEU A 91 10.85 -11.05 -20.35
C LEU A 91 11.74 -11.46 -19.18
N CYS A 92 11.10 -11.87 -18.08
CA CYS A 92 11.76 -12.32 -16.85
C CYS A 92 11.81 -13.85 -16.80
N ALA A 93 13.02 -14.40 -16.61
CA ALA A 93 13.19 -15.83 -16.45
C ALA A 93 12.51 -16.30 -15.16
N GLN A 94 11.65 -17.30 -15.26
CA GLN A 94 10.89 -17.85 -14.15
C GLN A 94 11.80 -18.74 -13.29
N MET A 95 12.31 -18.18 -12.20
CA MET A 95 13.24 -18.87 -11.29
C MET A 95 13.24 -18.24 -9.91
N GLN A 96 13.48 -19.05 -8.89
CA GLN A 96 13.61 -18.59 -7.52
C GLN A 96 14.98 -17.91 -7.32
N VAL A 97 15.00 -16.61 -7.04
CA VAL A 97 16.23 -15.83 -6.87
C VAL A 97 16.36 -15.37 -5.42
N PRO A 98 17.26 -15.96 -4.60
CA PRO A 98 17.55 -15.44 -3.27
C PRO A 98 18.09 -14.01 -3.33
N GLY A 99 17.72 -13.18 -2.37
CA GLY A 99 17.97 -11.75 -2.44
C GLY A 99 17.58 -10.98 -1.19
N TRP A 100 17.46 -9.67 -1.36
CA TRP A 100 17.24 -8.70 -0.29
C TRP A 100 16.15 -7.69 -0.66
N ALA A 101 15.16 -7.51 0.22
CA ALA A 101 14.27 -6.37 0.22
C ALA A 101 14.84 -5.30 1.15
N VAL A 102 15.09 -4.09 0.65
CA VAL A 102 15.83 -3.05 1.37
C VAL A 102 15.09 -1.73 1.36
N GLU A 103 14.89 -1.13 2.52
CA GLU A 103 14.36 0.22 2.69
C GLU A 103 15.51 1.23 2.84
N VAL A 104 15.63 2.14 1.89
CA VAL A 104 16.59 3.25 1.89
C VAL A 104 15.86 4.53 2.23
N SER A 105 16.34 5.37 3.15
CA SER A 105 15.76 6.70 3.43
C SER A 105 16.82 7.77 3.47
N GLU A 106 16.39 9.03 3.55
CA GLU A 106 17.27 10.13 3.96
C GLU A 106 17.67 10.02 5.43
N ARG A 107 18.86 10.54 5.76
CA ARG A 107 19.46 10.54 7.11
C ARG A 107 18.95 11.68 7.98
N GLN A 108 18.58 12.81 7.39
CA GLN A 108 18.26 14.07 8.10
C GLN A 108 16.83 14.58 7.83
N SER A 109 15.87 13.71 7.51
CA SER A 109 14.48 14.13 7.32
C SER A 109 13.62 13.88 8.57
N TRP A 110 12.79 14.88 8.91
CA TRP A 110 11.74 14.81 9.95
C TRP A 110 10.40 14.27 9.40
N GLY A 111 10.42 13.52 8.28
CA GLY A 111 9.26 12.99 7.53
C GLY A 111 9.67 12.39 6.16
N PRO A 112 8.82 11.63 5.43
CA PRO A 112 9.21 10.66 4.36
C PRO A 112 9.79 11.33 3.07
N PRO A 113 10.52 10.62 2.16
CA PRO A 113 10.37 9.22 1.75
C PRO A 113 11.52 8.27 2.15
N SER A 114 11.18 7.00 2.21
CA SER A 114 12.10 5.90 1.99
C SER A 114 11.74 5.27 0.64
N TRP A 115 12.73 4.71 -0.03
CA TRP A 115 12.65 4.02 -1.30
C TRP A 115 12.99 2.56 -1.07
N PHE A 116 12.29 1.67 -1.76
CA PHE A 116 12.53 0.24 -1.62
C PHE A 116 13.30 -0.29 -2.80
N TYR A 117 14.28 -1.11 -2.48
CA TYR A 117 15.14 -1.76 -3.44
C TYR A 117 15.01 -3.26 -3.25
N ARG A 118 14.85 -3.97 -4.36
CA ARG A 118 14.99 -5.42 -4.42
C ARG A 118 16.37 -5.70 -5.01
N ALA A 119 17.12 -6.58 -4.37
CA ALA A 119 18.42 -7.01 -4.85
C ALA A 119 18.50 -8.54 -4.89
N ASP A 120 19.34 -9.10 -5.76
CA ASP A 120 19.76 -10.50 -5.62
C ASP A 120 20.73 -10.66 -4.43
N GLN A 121 21.10 -11.91 -4.13
CA GLN A 121 21.93 -12.24 -2.97
C GLN A 121 23.26 -11.47 -2.90
N ALA A 122 23.85 -11.17 -4.06
CA ALA A 122 25.15 -10.51 -4.19
C ALA A 122 25.06 -8.99 -4.43
N GLY A 123 23.85 -8.45 -4.62
CA GLY A 123 23.62 -7.07 -5.03
C GLY A 123 24.12 -6.78 -6.45
N GLN A 124 24.09 -7.76 -7.36
CA GLN A 124 24.46 -7.59 -8.77
C GLN A 124 23.29 -7.02 -9.57
N ILE A 125 22.10 -7.59 -9.39
CA ILE A 125 20.83 -7.03 -9.85
C ILE A 125 20.22 -6.28 -8.69
N ILE A 126 20.01 -4.96 -8.86
CA ILE A 126 19.34 -4.09 -7.90
C ILE A 126 18.30 -3.29 -8.67
N ARG A 127 17.04 -3.36 -8.26
CA ARG A 127 15.94 -2.62 -8.87
C ARG A 127 15.18 -1.84 -7.81
N GLN A 128 14.90 -0.58 -8.10
CA GLN A 128 13.97 0.19 -7.30
C GLN A 128 12.56 -0.38 -7.53
N ALA A 129 11.87 -0.74 -6.45
CA ALA A 129 10.44 -0.96 -6.50
C ALA A 129 9.77 0.41 -6.65
N VAL A 130 9.61 0.85 -7.90
CA VAL A 130 8.91 2.08 -8.29
C VAL A 130 7.40 1.86 -8.21
N GLY A 131 6.71 2.80 -7.58
CA GLY A 131 5.40 2.54 -6.97
C GLY A 131 5.62 2.01 -5.56
N SER A 132 5.15 2.78 -4.57
CA SER A 132 4.84 2.32 -3.21
C SER A 132 5.40 0.95 -2.78
N ARG A 133 6.70 0.95 -2.47
CA ARG A 133 7.25 0.27 -1.28
C ARG A 133 6.76 -1.17 -1.11
N SER A 134 7.41 -2.12 -1.79
CA SER A 134 7.16 -3.56 -1.67
C SER A 134 6.90 -3.97 -0.22
N LEU A 135 5.72 -4.54 0.05
CA LEU A 135 5.45 -5.29 1.27
C LEU A 135 6.57 -6.32 1.47
N THR A 136 6.95 -6.61 2.71
CA THR A 136 7.75 -7.83 2.95
C THR A 136 6.89 -9.04 2.57
N PRO A 137 7.48 -10.17 2.18
CA PRO A 137 6.71 -11.37 1.82
C PRO A 137 5.71 -11.78 2.91
N GLU A 138 6.05 -11.59 4.19
CA GLU A 138 5.18 -11.91 5.32
C GLU A 138 3.94 -11.00 5.38
N VAL A 139 4.13 -9.70 5.13
CA VAL A 139 3.04 -8.72 5.12
C VAL A 139 2.14 -8.97 3.90
N GLU A 140 2.73 -9.23 2.73
CA GLU A 140 2.00 -9.59 1.52
C GLU A 140 1.20 -10.88 1.71
N GLN A 141 1.80 -11.92 2.30
CA GLN A 141 1.12 -13.17 2.57
C GLN A 141 -0.04 -13.00 3.58
N ARG A 142 0.11 -12.13 4.59
CA ARG A 142 -0.98 -11.79 5.52
C ARG A 142 -2.12 -11.07 4.79
N LEU A 143 -1.80 -10.10 3.94
CA LEU A 143 -2.77 -9.39 3.11
C LEU A 143 -3.52 -10.35 2.17
N LEU A 144 -2.81 -11.20 1.42
CA LEU A 144 -3.42 -12.16 0.49
C LEU A 144 -4.30 -13.20 1.21
N ARG A 145 -3.90 -13.69 2.39
CA ARG A 145 -4.75 -14.57 3.21
C ARG A 145 -6.02 -13.88 3.69
N GLN A 146 -5.91 -12.62 4.11
CA GLN A 146 -7.10 -11.86 4.50
C GLN A 146 -8.00 -11.61 3.28
N ALA A 147 -7.42 -11.23 2.15
CA ALA A 147 -8.15 -10.98 0.92
C ALA A 147 -8.89 -12.23 0.43
N GLU A 148 -8.27 -13.41 0.52
CA GLU A 148 -8.92 -14.69 0.22
C GLU A 148 -10.18 -14.92 1.06
N ARG A 149 -10.11 -14.61 2.37
CA ARG A 149 -11.27 -14.73 3.28
C ARG A 149 -12.35 -13.70 2.97
N SER A 150 -11.97 -12.44 2.76
CA SER A 150 -12.89 -11.33 2.52
C SER A 150 -13.60 -11.44 1.17
N LEU A 151 -12.88 -11.85 0.12
CA LEU A 151 -13.37 -11.89 -1.26
C LEU A 151 -13.91 -13.27 -1.67
N LYS A 152 -13.57 -14.33 -0.92
CA LYS A 152 -13.81 -15.73 -1.29
C LYS A 152 -13.16 -16.09 -2.64
N LEU A 153 -11.94 -15.58 -2.86
CA LEU A 153 -11.13 -15.80 -4.06
C LEU A 153 -9.79 -16.41 -3.67
N PRO A 154 -9.24 -17.38 -4.43
CA PRO A 154 -7.98 -18.01 -4.06
C PRO A 154 -6.83 -16.99 -4.14
N SER A 155 -5.96 -16.95 -3.13
CA SER A 155 -4.80 -16.05 -3.04
C SER A 155 -3.94 -16.01 -4.33
N ARG A 156 -3.73 -17.16 -4.99
CA ARG A 156 -3.00 -17.25 -6.27
C ARG A 156 -3.65 -16.49 -7.45
N SER A 157 -4.92 -16.11 -7.34
CA SER A 157 -5.64 -15.35 -8.36
C SER A 157 -5.62 -13.84 -8.11
N LEU A 158 -5.03 -13.42 -6.99
CA LEU A 158 -4.94 -12.02 -6.57
C LEU A 158 -3.49 -11.56 -6.74
N THR A 159 -3.31 -10.39 -7.34
CA THR A 159 -2.00 -9.75 -7.47
C THR A 159 -2.03 -8.39 -6.79
N VAL A 160 -1.07 -8.09 -5.92
CA VAL A 160 -0.93 -6.72 -5.38
C VAL A 160 -0.34 -5.85 -6.47
N THR A 161 -1.16 -4.96 -7.04
CA THR A 161 -0.78 -4.11 -8.19
C THR A 161 -0.36 -2.72 -7.77
N ALA A 162 -0.82 -2.26 -6.61
CA ALA A 162 -0.36 -1.03 -6.01
C ALA A 162 -0.44 -1.09 -4.49
N LEU A 163 0.39 -0.26 -3.86
CA LEU A 163 0.31 0.07 -2.45
C LEU A 163 0.32 1.61 -2.34
N LYS A 164 0.08 2.20 -1.19
CA LYS A 164 0.45 3.60 -0.89
C LYS A 164 0.50 3.72 0.62
N ARG A 165 1.55 4.32 1.15
CA ARG A 165 1.64 4.54 2.60
C ARG A 165 0.54 5.51 3.01
N ARG A 166 -0.19 5.17 4.07
CA ARG A 166 -1.30 5.96 4.60
C ARG A 166 -1.30 5.84 6.12
N THR A 167 -1.97 6.79 6.76
CA THR A 167 -2.24 6.75 8.19
C THR A 167 -3.75 6.71 8.36
N TRP A 168 -4.21 5.89 9.29
CA TRP A 168 -5.62 5.61 9.49
C TRP A 168 -6.08 5.99 10.89
N ASP A 169 -7.36 6.32 10.99
CA ASP A 169 -8.09 6.40 12.23
C ASP A 169 -8.46 5.01 12.77
N GLY A 170 -9.22 4.94 13.87
CA GLY A 170 -9.68 3.67 14.43
C GLY A 170 -10.58 2.85 13.51
N CYS A 171 -11.16 3.47 12.49
CA CYS A 171 -11.98 2.80 11.47
C CYS A 171 -11.14 2.34 10.28
N MET A 172 -9.82 2.46 10.32
CA MET A 172 -8.94 2.11 9.20
C MET A 172 -9.29 2.88 7.92
N GLY A 173 -9.88 4.07 8.00
CA GLY A 173 -10.35 4.83 6.83
C GLY A 173 -11.43 4.14 5.99
N VAL A 174 -12.17 3.19 6.58
CA VAL A 174 -13.36 2.57 5.97
C VAL A 174 -14.55 2.79 6.90
N TYR A 175 -15.61 3.40 6.39
CA TYR A 175 -16.78 3.81 7.15
C TYR A 175 -18.00 3.13 6.57
N ASP A 176 -18.80 2.49 7.43
CA ASP A 176 -19.99 1.73 7.00
C ASP A 176 -21.24 2.62 6.92
N THR A 177 -21.26 3.75 7.65
CA THR A 177 -22.34 4.75 7.61
C THR A 177 -21.81 6.18 7.62
N PRO A 178 -22.56 7.16 7.10
CA PRO A 178 -22.17 8.57 7.16
C PRO A 178 -21.94 9.01 8.60
N LEU A 179 -20.92 9.86 8.80
CA LEU A 179 -20.58 10.43 10.13
C LEU A 179 -20.26 9.38 11.21
N THR A 180 -19.82 8.17 10.81
CA THR A 180 -19.33 7.15 11.76
C THR A 180 -18.24 7.76 12.65
N ALA A 181 -18.44 7.69 13.97
CA ALA A 181 -17.45 8.15 14.93
C ALA A 181 -16.30 7.13 15.04
N CYS A 182 -15.09 7.59 14.74
CA CYS A 182 -13.88 6.77 14.78
C CYS A 182 -12.90 7.37 15.78
N THR A 183 -12.11 6.52 16.45
CA THR A 183 -11.09 7.03 17.37
C THR A 183 -10.05 7.81 16.58
N MET A 184 -9.70 9.00 17.10
CA MET A 184 -8.64 9.84 16.54
C MET A 184 -7.27 9.25 16.93
N ILE A 185 -6.87 8.22 16.20
CA ILE A 185 -5.56 7.57 16.29
C ILE A 185 -4.84 7.70 14.95
N ALA A 186 -3.51 7.64 14.97
CA ALA A 186 -2.67 7.63 13.77
C ALA A 186 -2.08 6.22 13.56
N ILE A 187 -2.89 5.29 13.05
CA ILE A 187 -2.44 3.94 12.70
C ILE A 187 -1.67 4.03 11.39
N ASP A 188 -0.35 3.97 11.46
CA ASP A 188 0.46 3.92 10.26
C ASP A 188 0.28 2.60 9.51
N GLY A 189 0.21 2.70 8.19
CA GLY A 189 -0.06 1.54 7.37
C GLY A 189 -0.07 1.82 5.88
N TRP A 190 -0.92 1.09 5.17
CA TRP A 190 -0.95 1.03 3.72
C TRP A 190 -2.36 0.98 3.16
N GLN A 191 -2.56 1.60 2.01
CA GLN A 191 -3.68 1.38 1.09
C GLN A 191 -3.16 0.47 -0.03
N ALA A 192 -3.58 -0.79 -0.05
CA ALA A 192 -3.24 -1.76 -1.08
C ALA A 192 -4.35 -1.87 -2.12
N ILE A 193 -3.96 -2.11 -3.36
CA ILE A 193 -4.84 -2.44 -4.47
C ILE A 193 -4.44 -3.83 -4.97
N LEU A 194 -5.41 -4.74 -4.96
CA LEU A 194 -5.27 -6.10 -5.46
C LEU A 194 -6.11 -6.25 -6.73
N ASN A 195 -5.56 -6.89 -7.76
CA ASN A 195 -6.31 -7.18 -8.99
C ASN A 195 -6.60 -8.68 -9.14
N GLN A 196 -7.74 -8.98 -9.75
CA GLN A 196 -8.09 -10.27 -10.35
C GLN A 196 -8.68 -10.00 -11.74
N GLY A 197 -7.86 -10.16 -12.79
CA GLY A 197 -8.24 -9.71 -14.13
C GLY A 197 -8.55 -8.21 -14.14
N ASP A 198 -9.73 -7.83 -14.64
CA ASP A 198 -10.18 -6.42 -14.73
C ASP A 198 -10.81 -5.88 -13.44
N ARG A 199 -10.87 -6.70 -12.38
CA ARG A 199 -11.43 -6.29 -11.08
C ARG A 199 -10.31 -5.84 -10.16
N ALA A 200 -10.49 -4.70 -9.50
CA ALA A 200 -9.58 -4.17 -8.50
C ALA A 200 -10.26 -4.10 -7.13
N PHE A 201 -9.50 -4.40 -6.08
CA PHE A 201 -9.95 -4.44 -4.70
C PHE A 201 -9.04 -3.60 -3.83
N VAL A 202 -9.62 -2.71 -3.03
CA VAL A 202 -8.88 -1.83 -2.13
C VAL A 202 -8.91 -2.39 -0.71
N PHE A 203 -7.73 -2.46 -0.10
CA PHE A 203 -7.53 -2.88 1.29
C PHE A 203 -6.75 -1.82 2.05
N HIS A 204 -7.14 -1.57 3.29
CA HIS A 204 -6.41 -0.73 4.23
C HIS A 204 -5.80 -1.62 5.31
N LEU A 205 -4.51 -1.48 5.56
CA LEU A 205 -3.79 -2.33 6.51
C LEU A 205 -2.86 -1.49 7.38
N ASP A 206 -2.56 -1.96 8.59
CA ASP A 206 -1.46 -1.40 9.38
C ASP A 206 -0.10 -1.79 8.78
N ARG A 207 1.01 -1.24 9.31
CA ARG A 207 2.35 -1.48 8.74
C ARG A 207 2.67 -2.96 8.55
N ALA A 208 2.24 -3.80 9.49
CA ALA A 208 2.53 -5.22 9.52
C ALA A 208 1.43 -6.10 8.90
N ALA A 209 0.30 -5.56 8.44
CA ALA A 209 -0.88 -6.36 8.09
C ALA A 209 -1.37 -7.28 9.23
N ASN A 210 -1.23 -6.85 10.49
CA ASN A 210 -1.93 -7.45 11.62
C ASN A 210 -3.40 -7.04 11.63
N LEU A 211 -3.67 -5.82 11.16
CA LEU A 211 -5.01 -5.31 10.91
C LEU A 211 -5.15 -5.08 9.40
N VAL A 212 -6.12 -5.73 8.77
CA VAL A 212 -6.38 -5.62 7.34
C VAL A 212 -7.89 -5.51 7.14
N ARG A 213 -8.33 -4.42 6.52
CA ARG A 213 -9.73 -4.10 6.27
C ARG A 213 -9.98 -3.98 4.76
N TYR A 214 -10.94 -4.76 4.27
CA TYR A 214 -11.44 -4.63 2.90
C TYR A 214 -12.32 -3.37 2.79
N ASN A 215 -12.14 -2.62 1.71
CA ASN A 215 -12.91 -1.42 1.41
C ASN A 215 -13.88 -1.68 0.24
N PRO A 216 -15.12 -2.14 0.50
CA PRO A 216 -16.08 -2.46 -0.55
C PRO A 216 -16.51 -1.22 -1.33
N ALA A 217 -16.67 -0.07 -0.67
CA ALA A 217 -17.10 1.17 -1.33
C ALA A 217 -16.12 1.60 -2.43
N ALA A 218 -14.81 1.48 -2.18
CA ALA A 218 -13.79 1.79 -3.17
C ALA A 218 -13.63 0.72 -4.27
N SER A 219 -14.11 -0.51 -4.04
CA SER A 219 -13.85 -1.69 -4.88
C SER A 219 -15.00 -2.07 -5.82
N ASN A 220 -16.14 -1.36 -5.76
CA ASN A 220 -17.37 -1.75 -6.43
C ASN A 220 -17.48 -1.34 -7.92
N GLY A 221 -16.35 -1.15 -8.61
CA GLY A 221 -16.30 -0.70 -10.03
C GLY A 221 -15.52 -1.65 -10.95
N THR A 222 -15.69 -1.49 -12.26
CA THR A 222 -14.97 -2.24 -13.32
C THR A 222 -13.83 -1.43 -13.95
N THR A 223 -13.24 -0.54 -13.16
CA THR A 223 -12.27 0.47 -13.59
C THR A 223 -10.89 0.16 -13.01
N ALA A 224 -9.82 0.55 -13.71
CA ALA A 224 -8.49 0.47 -13.13
C ALA A 224 -8.39 1.47 -11.96
N ILE A 225 -8.05 0.95 -10.78
CA ILE A 225 -7.84 1.77 -9.58
C ILE A 225 -6.33 1.90 -9.40
N VAL A 226 -5.86 3.13 -9.28
CA VAL A 226 -4.47 3.42 -8.93
C VAL A 226 -4.43 4.43 -7.79
N PRO A 227 -3.37 4.46 -6.97
CA PRO A 227 -3.21 5.53 -6.00
C PRO A 227 -3.01 6.87 -6.71
N MET A 228 -3.61 7.93 -6.19
CA MET A 228 -3.37 9.29 -6.68
C MET A 228 -1.88 9.62 -6.58
N THR A 229 -1.33 10.19 -7.65
CA THR A 229 0.08 10.57 -7.75
C THR A 229 0.38 11.97 -7.21
N SER A 230 -0.63 12.82 -7.09
CA SER A 230 -0.52 14.17 -6.52
C SER A 230 -1.41 14.31 -5.29
N ASP A 231 -0.87 15.02 -4.29
CA ASP A 231 -1.67 15.57 -3.21
C ASP A 231 -2.21 16.91 -3.71
N LEU A 232 -3.50 16.95 -4.04
CA LEU A 232 -4.14 18.20 -4.45
C LEU A 232 -4.30 19.12 -3.23
N PRO A 233 -4.34 20.44 -3.43
CA PRO A 233 -4.43 21.39 -2.34
C PRO A 233 -5.67 21.11 -1.50
N ALA A 234 -5.52 21.25 -0.18
CA ALA A 234 -6.65 21.24 0.74
C ALA A 234 -7.66 22.33 0.37
N LEU A 235 -8.91 22.14 0.81
CA LEU A 235 -9.93 23.19 0.74
C LEU A 235 -9.41 24.47 1.40
N GLY A 236 -9.59 25.61 0.74
CA GLY A 236 -9.31 26.91 1.28
C GLY A 236 -10.30 27.32 2.38
N ASN A 237 -10.04 28.46 3.03
CA ASN A 237 -10.92 28.97 4.09
C ASN A 237 -12.33 29.24 3.56
N GLY A 238 -13.33 28.65 4.22
CA GLY A 238 -14.75 28.79 3.86
C GLY A 238 -15.17 28.02 2.61
N GLU A 239 -14.30 27.16 2.07
CA GLU A 239 -14.63 26.28 0.96
C GLU A 239 -15.16 24.94 1.48
N ARG A 240 -16.32 24.53 0.96
CA ARG A 240 -17.02 23.30 1.37
C ARG A 240 -16.67 22.12 0.47
N PHE A 241 -16.48 22.36 -0.82
CA PHE A 241 -16.25 21.34 -1.84
C PHE A 241 -15.57 21.94 -3.07
N GLN A 242 -14.69 21.17 -3.72
CA GLN A 242 -14.14 21.55 -5.01
C GLN A 242 -14.26 20.43 -6.04
N VAL A 243 -14.42 20.85 -7.30
CA VAL A 243 -14.25 19.99 -8.48
C VAL A 243 -13.13 20.56 -9.33
N HIS A 244 -12.05 19.81 -9.47
CA HIS A 244 -10.91 20.18 -10.30
C HIS A 244 -10.86 19.31 -11.55
N ILE A 245 -10.93 19.94 -12.72
CA ILE A 245 -10.91 19.28 -14.02
C ILE A 245 -9.60 19.65 -14.71
N THR A 246 -8.85 18.65 -15.16
CA THR A 246 -7.57 18.82 -15.84
C THR A 246 -7.48 17.93 -17.07
N GLY A 247 -6.77 18.37 -18.10
CA GLY A 247 -6.51 17.58 -19.31
C GLY A 247 -7.39 18.00 -20.49
N GLY A 248 -7.61 17.06 -21.42
CA GLY A 248 -8.22 17.32 -22.73
C GLY A 248 -7.30 18.08 -23.71
N ILE A 249 -7.77 18.23 -24.95
CA ILE A 249 -7.01 18.73 -26.11
C ILE A 249 -6.45 20.16 -25.88
N ALA A 250 -7.12 20.97 -25.05
CA ALA A 250 -6.72 22.35 -24.78
C ALA A 250 -5.82 22.53 -23.55
N GLY A 251 -5.53 21.47 -22.77
CA GLY A 251 -4.75 21.58 -21.52
C GLY A 251 -5.39 22.49 -20.46
N ARG A 252 -6.69 22.76 -20.57
CA ARG A 252 -7.44 23.67 -19.70
C ARG A 252 -7.53 23.06 -18.30
N GLN A 253 -7.13 23.83 -17.30
CA GLN A 253 -7.39 23.52 -15.90
C GLN A 253 -8.59 24.31 -15.45
N GLU A 254 -9.60 23.63 -14.93
CA GLU A 254 -10.80 24.26 -14.42
C GLU A 254 -11.02 23.84 -12.98
N ARG A 255 -11.44 24.78 -12.14
CA ARG A 255 -11.74 24.52 -10.74
C ARG A 255 -13.04 25.20 -10.38
N TRP A 256 -14.01 24.40 -9.97
CA TRP A 256 -15.23 24.89 -9.35
C TRP A 256 -15.11 24.79 -7.84
N ILE A 257 -15.55 25.83 -7.15
CA ILE A 257 -15.41 25.97 -5.71
C ILE A 257 -16.78 26.28 -5.14
N LEU A 258 -17.29 25.41 -4.28
CA LEU A 258 -18.45 25.67 -3.46
C LEU A 258 -18.01 26.25 -2.12
N MET A 259 -18.50 27.44 -1.81
CA MET A 259 -18.31 28.08 -0.51
C MET A 259 -19.37 27.55 0.50
N GLU A 260 -19.06 27.62 1.80
CA GLU A 260 -20.00 27.25 2.88
C GLU A 260 -21.31 28.07 2.86
N ASP A 261 -21.26 29.31 2.37
CA ASP A 261 -22.44 30.18 2.21
C ASP A 261 -23.30 29.85 0.97
N GLY A 262 -22.89 28.85 0.18
CA GLY A 262 -23.57 28.40 -1.03
C GLY A 262 -23.19 29.15 -2.31
N ARG A 263 -22.27 30.12 -2.25
CA ARG A 263 -21.72 30.72 -3.47
C ARG A 263 -20.88 29.69 -4.23
N VAL A 264 -20.99 29.74 -5.56
CA VAL A 264 -20.19 28.92 -6.47
C VAL A 264 -19.26 29.82 -7.25
N LEU A 265 -17.97 29.55 -7.15
CA LEU A 265 -16.92 30.23 -7.89
C LEU A 265 -16.33 29.29 -8.94
N ARG A 266 -15.84 29.83 -10.05
CA ARG A 266 -15.08 29.10 -11.06
C ARG A 266 -13.75 29.78 -11.32
N ARG A 267 -12.69 28.99 -11.43
CA ARG A 267 -11.36 29.43 -11.84
C ARG A 267 -10.93 28.63 -13.06
N ILE A 268 -10.47 29.33 -14.09
CA ILE A 268 -9.90 28.72 -15.29
C ILE A 268 -8.40 29.06 -15.32
N ASN A 269 -7.55 28.05 -15.43
CA ASN A 269 -6.10 28.15 -15.37
C ASN A 269 -5.66 29.00 -14.15
N ASN A 270 -4.77 29.98 -14.36
CA ASN A 270 -4.27 30.87 -13.31
C ASN A 270 -5.09 32.16 -13.16
N GLN A 271 -6.33 32.21 -13.67
CA GLN A 271 -7.17 33.40 -13.56
C GLN A 271 -7.72 33.59 -12.13
N ALA A 272 -8.19 34.81 -11.84
CA ALA A 272 -8.95 35.07 -10.62
C ALA A 272 -10.25 34.25 -10.63
N PRO A 273 -10.72 33.75 -9.47
CA PRO A 273 -12.04 33.11 -9.38
C PRO A 273 -13.13 34.10 -9.77
N GLU A 274 -14.02 33.67 -10.65
CA GLU A 274 -15.24 34.40 -10.99
C GLU A 274 -16.43 33.84 -10.21
N TRP A 275 -17.35 34.71 -9.80
CA TRP A 275 -18.59 34.27 -9.18
C TRP A 275 -19.58 33.82 -10.26
N VAL A 276 -20.01 32.56 -10.19
CA VAL A 276 -20.91 31.96 -11.19
C VAL A 276 -22.36 32.04 -10.76
N GLY A 277 -22.62 32.01 -9.45
CA GLY A 277 -23.97 32.08 -8.89
C GLY A 277 -24.05 31.58 -7.46
N GLN A 278 -25.27 31.44 -6.96
CA GLN A 278 -25.52 30.96 -5.61
C GLN A 278 -26.55 29.83 -5.59
N LEU A 279 -26.30 28.85 -4.74
CA LEU A 279 -27.26 27.79 -4.45
C LEU A 279 -28.34 28.29 -3.49
N SER A 280 -29.59 27.97 -3.80
CA SER A 280 -30.70 28.12 -2.87
C SER A 280 -30.47 27.26 -1.61
N ALA A 281 -31.19 27.56 -0.53
CA ALA A 281 -31.10 26.77 0.70
C ALA A 281 -31.42 25.28 0.46
N SER A 282 -32.43 24.98 -0.37
CA SER A 282 -32.80 23.59 -0.67
C SER A 282 -31.75 22.87 -1.51
N GLN A 283 -31.17 23.53 -2.51
CA GLN A 283 -30.09 22.97 -3.34
C GLN A 283 -28.84 22.67 -2.51
N ARG A 284 -28.50 23.59 -1.59
CA ARG A 284 -27.37 23.42 -0.69
C ARG A 284 -27.56 22.21 0.21
N THR A 285 -28.73 22.08 0.85
CA THR A 285 -29.04 20.92 1.70
C THR A 285 -28.99 19.61 0.92
N GLU A 286 -29.54 19.55 -0.31
CA GLU A 286 -29.47 18.34 -1.15
C GLU A 286 -28.02 17.95 -1.47
N LEU A 287 -27.19 18.93 -1.84
CA LEU A 287 -25.79 18.69 -2.17
C LEU A 287 -24.97 18.30 -0.93
N GLU A 288 -25.17 18.94 0.20
CA GLU A 288 -24.50 18.60 1.46
C GLU A 288 -24.86 17.19 1.92
N GLN A 289 -26.13 16.80 1.84
CA GLN A 289 -26.56 15.43 2.11
C GLN A 289 -25.92 14.44 1.14
N ALA A 290 -25.77 14.79 -0.14
CA ALA A 290 -25.09 13.93 -1.10
C ALA A 290 -23.59 13.79 -0.81
N LEU A 291 -22.93 14.86 -0.34
CA LEU A 291 -21.52 14.82 0.09
C LEU A 291 -21.33 13.96 1.35
N ASP A 292 -22.19 14.12 2.35
CA ASP A 292 -22.14 13.33 3.58
C ASP A 292 -22.47 11.85 3.33
N ASN A 293 -23.53 11.58 2.58
CA ASN A 293 -23.97 10.21 2.27
C ASN A 293 -23.09 9.52 1.21
N GLY A 294 -22.44 10.29 0.34
CA GLY A 294 -21.52 9.78 -0.66
C GLY A 294 -20.24 9.21 -0.05
N MET A 295 -19.86 9.67 1.16
CA MET A 295 -18.74 9.13 1.94
C MET A 295 -17.44 9.03 1.12
N LEU A 296 -17.07 10.11 0.43
CA LEU A 296 -15.83 10.16 -0.36
C LEU A 296 -14.58 9.81 0.45
N SER A 297 -14.64 9.94 1.79
CA SER A 297 -13.59 9.50 2.72
C SER A 297 -13.18 8.04 2.52
N ASN A 298 -14.11 7.16 2.14
CA ASN A 298 -13.80 5.76 1.78
C ASN A 298 -12.92 5.66 0.52
N LEU A 299 -12.92 6.66 -0.35
CA LEU A 299 -12.22 6.66 -1.64
C LEU A 299 -10.98 7.55 -1.61
N SER A 300 -10.60 8.06 -0.43
CA SER A 300 -9.53 9.03 -0.27
C SER A 300 -8.21 8.53 -0.85
N GLY A 301 -7.64 9.33 -1.75
CA GLY A 301 -6.34 9.09 -2.37
C GLY A 301 -6.36 8.10 -3.54
N LEU A 302 -7.53 7.76 -4.08
CA LEU A 302 -7.67 6.85 -5.23
C LEU A 302 -7.98 7.59 -6.54
N SER A 303 -7.46 7.05 -7.64
CA SER A 303 -7.76 7.45 -9.01
C SER A 303 -8.43 6.31 -9.76
N TYR A 304 -9.56 6.58 -10.38
CA TYR A 304 -10.34 5.66 -11.22
C TYR A 304 -10.13 6.01 -12.70
N LEU A 305 -9.22 5.31 -13.35
CA LEU A 305 -8.74 5.63 -14.70
C LEU A 305 -9.09 4.51 -15.69
N PRO A 306 -9.26 4.81 -16.99
CA PRO A 306 -9.40 3.78 -18.01
C PRO A 306 -8.14 2.92 -18.11
N THR A 307 -8.27 1.77 -18.77
CA THR A 307 -7.13 0.94 -19.14
C THR A 307 -6.15 1.71 -20.04
N PRO A 308 -4.84 1.39 -19.98
CA PRO A 308 -3.83 2.01 -20.84
C PRO A 308 -4.22 1.95 -22.31
N GLY A 309 -4.15 3.08 -23.02
CA GLY A 309 -4.53 3.22 -24.43
C GLY A 309 -5.74 4.12 -24.69
N ALA A 310 -6.53 4.45 -23.65
CA ALA A 310 -7.47 5.56 -23.72
C ALA A 310 -6.70 6.89 -23.74
N ALA A 311 -6.87 7.66 -24.82
CA ALA A 311 -6.35 9.01 -24.95
C ALA A 311 -7.47 10.06 -24.71
N ASP A 312 -7.06 11.32 -24.54
CA ASP A 312 -7.94 12.50 -24.62
C ASP A 312 -9.05 12.66 -23.56
N TYR A 313 -9.03 11.86 -22.48
CA TYR A 313 -9.97 12.01 -21.38
C TYR A 313 -9.63 13.20 -20.47
N GLN A 314 -10.66 13.77 -19.85
CA GLN A 314 -10.47 14.73 -18.77
C GLN A 314 -10.39 13.99 -17.44
N THR A 315 -9.49 14.45 -16.60
CA THR A 315 -9.39 13.97 -15.23
C THR A 315 -10.16 14.91 -14.32
N VAL A 316 -11.14 14.39 -13.61
CA VAL A 316 -11.94 15.10 -12.63
C VAL A 316 -11.51 14.67 -11.24
N THR A 317 -11.23 15.63 -10.37
CA THR A 317 -10.93 15.39 -8.97
C THR A 317 -11.94 16.07 -8.08
N LEU A 318 -12.56 15.31 -7.19
CA LEU A 318 -13.47 15.79 -6.17
C LEU A 318 -12.68 15.97 -4.87
N ILE A 319 -12.88 17.10 -4.20
CA ILE A 319 -12.22 17.41 -2.93
C ILE A 319 -13.29 17.81 -1.90
N ASP A 320 -13.38 17.06 -0.81
CA ASP A 320 -14.27 17.28 0.34
C ASP A 320 -13.50 17.08 1.64
N ARG A 321 -13.52 18.03 2.58
CA ARG A 321 -12.99 17.88 3.97
C ARG A 321 -11.70 17.06 4.10
N GLY A 322 -10.63 17.49 3.43
CA GLY A 322 -9.32 16.83 3.51
C GLY A 322 -9.22 15.49 2.76
N VAL A 323 -10.24 15.14 2.00
CA VAL A 323 -10.32 13.97 1.13
C VAL A 323 -10.28 14.42 -0.31
N SER A 324 -9.53 13.67 -1.13
CA SER A 324 -9.57 13.81 -2.58
C SER A 324 -9.78 12.44 -3.24
N VAL A 325 -10.58 12.40 -4.30
CA VAL A 325 -10.74 11.24 -5.17
C VAL A 325 -10.77 11.71 -6.62
N GLN A 326 -10.09 10.96 -7.49
CA GLN A 326 -9.93 11.32 -8.89
C GLN A 326 -10.56 10.28 -9.81
N TYR A 327 -11.11 10.70 -10.93
CA TYR A 327 -11.63 9.80 -11.96
C TYR A 327 -11.50 10.40 -13.36
N ALA A 328 -11.48 9.54 -14.38
CA ALA A 328 -11.61 9.97 -15.77
C ALA A 328 -13.08 10.18 -16.14
N ASP A 329 -13.40 11.29 -16.80
CA ASP A 329 -14.76 11.68 -17.18
C ASP A 329 -15.53 10.61 -17.98
N LEU A 330 -14.84 9.88 -18.86
CA LEU A 330 -15.41 8.78 -19.65
C LEU A 330 -15.79 7.54 -18.84
N MET A 331 -15.40 7.44 -17.55
CA MET A 331 -15.66 6.27 -16.71
C MET A 331 -16.99 6.36 -15.93
N ARG A 332 -17.78 7.42 -16.13
CA ARG A 332 -18.96 7.80 -15.32
C ARG A 332 -19.83 6.64 -14.85
N ASP A 333 -20.24 5.75 -15.75
CA ASP A 333 -21.16 4.63 -15.45
C ASP A 333 -20.49 3.44 -14.74
N ARG A 334 -19.17 3.48 -14.59
CA ARG A 334 -18.33 2.44 -13.98
C ARG A 334 -17.64 2.90 -12.70
N LEU A 335 -17.91 4.12 -12.26
CA LEU A 335 -17.40 4.67 -11.01
C LEU A 335 -18.13 4.07 -9.81
N PRO A 336 -17.51 4.05 -8.61
CA PRO A 336 -18.22 3.72 -7.39
C PRO A 336 -19.46 4.60 -7.18
N GLN A 337 -20.50 4.03 -6.57
CA GLN A 337 -21.75 4.72 -6.25
C GLN A 337 -21.53 6.03 -5.49
N SER A 338 -20.54 6.06 -4.58
CA SER A 338 -20.09 7.26 -3.86
C SER A 338 -19.77 8.43 -4.80
N ILE A 339 -19.03 8.18 -5.88
CA ILE A 339 -18.69 9.22 -6.85
C ILE A 339 -19.94 9.62 -7.64
N GLN A 340 -20.69 8.63 -8.16
CA GLN A 340 -21.89 8.88 -8.97
C GLN A 340 -22.93 9.74 -8.24
N GLN A 341 -23.14 9.47 -6.95
CA GLN A 341 -24.06 10.22 -6.10
C GLN A 341 -23.63 11.68 -5.95
N VAL A 342 -22.35 11.92 -5.62
CA VAL A 342 -21.82 13.26 -5.42
C VAL A 342 -21.81 14.04 -6.74
N THR A 343 -21.33 13.44 -7.83
CA THR A 343 -21.28 14.11 -9.14
C THR A 343 -22.67 14.40 -9.66
N GLY A 344 -23.63 13.49 -9.49
CA GLY A 344 -25.01 13.71 -9.90
C GLY A 344 -25.68 14.85 -9.11
N ALA A 345 -25.46 14.93 -7.79
CA ALA A 345 -25.97 16.04 -6.98
C ALA A 345 -25.32 17.37 -7.36
N TRP A 346 -24.00 17.36 -7.58
CA TRP A 346 -23.24 18.52 -8.01
C TRP A 346 -23.74 19.08 -9.35
N GLU A 347 -23.96 18.22 -10.34
CA GLU A 347 -24.47 18.63 -11.66
C GLU A 347 -25.88 19.23 -11.58
N ARG A 348 -26.77 18.63 -10.78
CA ARG A 348 -28.10 19.19 -10.53
C ARG A 348 -28.04 20.56 -9.84
N ALA A 349 -27.10 20.73 -8.92
CA ALA A 349 -26.89 21.99 -8.20
C ALA A 349 -26.40 23.09 -9.16
N ILE A 350 -25.36 22.83 -9.96
CA ILE A 350 -24.85 23.80 -10.95
C ILE A 350 -25.92 24.17 -11.98
N ALA A 351 -26.67 23.20 -12.50
CA ALA A 351 -27.64 23.42 -13.58
C ALA A 351 -28.79 24.38 -13.19
N ARG A 352 -28.95 24.66 -11.90
CA ARG A 352 -30.03 25.49 -11.35
C ARG A 352 -29.50 26.66 -10.51
N LEU A 353 -28.25 27.07 -10.74
CA LEU A 353 -27.66 28.23 -10.07
C LEU A 353 -28.49 29.48 -10.35
N GLN A 354 -28.71 30.27 -9.30
CA GLN A 354 -29.21 31.62 -9.45
C GLN A 354 -28.04 32.49 -9.89
N THR A 355 -28.16 33.12 -11.06
CA THR A 355 -27.13 34.01 -11.58
C THR A 355 -27.00 35.26 -10.71
N PRO A 356 -25.82 35.88 -10.72
CA PRO A 356 -25.55 37.17 -10.10
C PRO A 356 -26.61 38.26 -10.27
#